data_AF-A0A8S1WWE7-F1
#
_entry.id   AF-A0A8S1WWE7-F1
#
_cell.length_a   1.000
_cell.length_b   1.000
_cell.length_c   1.000
_cell.angle_alpha   90.00
_cell.angle_beta   90.00
_cell.angle_gamma   90.00
#
_symmetry.space_group_name_H-M   'P 1'
#
loop_
_entity.id
_entity.type
_entity.pdbx_description
1 polymer ?
#
loop_
_entity_poly.entity_id
_entity_poly.type
_entity_poly.pdbx_seq_one_letter_code
_entity_poly.pdbx_strand_id
1 'polypeptide(L)'
;MANFHYCYASILFIQIWCFEVSKLNPYYQLEQQAFEFNDANFTQNECFTYGIWSKYNPLSITSQVGSLGLLDSNCFHLHNIMGQSSQSLNLIYYDCLDENTQSIKKILEFINEDEEVFKFEISIDVLEYENIWYFLQIVEWPGLFKLEFVIFQEITMKMHEIKQMQRPFKDKNIVLRFGGDLIVTNSNIPNLYTNTKFAYFPGFIMIQKLSTQSLELDVDFDSFVQSTYSDYGYCECELNEEVNLPDVSLDWLDKQIYISKNTNCESFILSGDYIINRGFYLLIYNFISQLLELIFQQELISFSNELLNIYWRQQN
;
A
#
# COMPACT_ATOMS: atom_id res chain seq x y z
N MET A 1 -10.10 17.84 4.97
CA MET A 1 -9.52 16.53 4.59
C MET A 1 -10.62 15.72 3.96
N ALA A 2 -10.41 15.20 2.75
CA ALA A 2 -11.30 14.22 2.17
C ALA A 2 -10.80 12.85 2.63
N ASN A 3 -11.59 12.17 3.47
CA ASN A 3 -11.34 10.79 3.85
C ASN A 3 -11.99 9.93 2.77
N PHE A 4 -11.21 9.02 2.19
CA PHE A 4 -11.72 8.10 1.19
C PHE A 4 -11.60 6.68 1.75
N HIS A 5 -12.73 5.96 1.71
CA HIS A 5 -12.75 4.53 1.97
C HIS A 5 -12.44 3.82 0.67
N TYR A 6 -11.34 3.07 0.66
CA TYR A 6 -10.96 2.25 -0.47
C TYR A 6 -10.78 0.81 0.00
N CYS A 7 -11.16 -0.13 -0.86
CA CYS A 7 -11.02 -1.56 -0.61
C CYS A 7 -9.95 -2.13 -1.54
N TYR A 8 -9.05 -2.93 -0.96
CA TYR A 8 -7.79 -3.39 -1.53
C TYR A 8 -7.58 -4.86 -1.26
N ALA A 9 -7.11 -5.61 -2.26
CA ALA A 9 -6.58 -6.95 -2.04
C ALA A 9 -5.10 -6.85 -1.68
N SER A 10 -4.70 -7.44 -0.55
CA SER A 10 -3.29 -7.56 -0.15
C SER A 10 -2.68 -8.80 -0.80
N ILE A 11 -1.44 -8.69 -1.29
CA ILE A 11 -0.70 -9.78 -1.96
C ILE A 11 -0.45 -10.98 -1.02
N LEU A 12 -0.48 -10.76 0.29
CA LEU A 12 -0.04 -11.76 1.28
C LEU A 12 -1.18 -12.58 1.88
N PHE A 13 -2.43 -12.14 1.73
CA PHE A 13 -3.59 -12.80 2.30
C PHE A 13 -4.73 -12.70 1.30
N ILE A 14 -5.33 -13.82 0.92
CA ILE A 14 -6.44 -13.94 -0.04
C ILE A 14 -7.72 -13.35 0.59
N GLN A 15 -7.72 -12.04 0.85
CA GLN A 15 -8.81 -11.31 1.48
C GLN A 15 -8.84 -9.86 0.92
N ILE A 16 -10.05 -9.33 0.70
CA ILE A 16 -10.31 -7.95 0.26
C ILE A 16 -10.51 -7.10 1.52
N TRP A 17 -9.69 -6.07 1.68
CA TRP A 17 -9.62 -5.23 2.88
C TRP A 17 -9.96 -3.80 2.56
N CYS A 18 -10.88 -3.20 3.31
CA CYS A 18 -11.08 -1.76 3.24
C CYS A 18 -10.19 -1.06 4.26
N PHE A 19 -9.27 -0.22 3.79
CA PHE A 19 -8.48 0.66 4.65
C PHE A 19 -8.62 2.11 4.23
N GLU A 20 -8.50 3.00 5.21
CA GLU A 20 -8.63 4.44 4.97
C GLU A 20 -7.30 4.98 4.44
N VAL A 21 -7.35 5.61 3.26
CA VAL A 21 -6.22 6.34 2.71
C VAL A 21 -6.52 7.84 2.75
N SER A 22 -5.55 8.60 3.25
CA SER A 22 -5.61 10.05 3.31
C SER A 22 -4.38 10.67 2.68
N LYS A 23 -4.61 11.53 1.68
CA LYS A 23 -3.57 12.40 1.12
C LYS A 23 -3.30 13.55 2.08
N LEU A 24 -2.04 13.75 2.44
CA LEU A 24 -1.65 14.89 3.26
C LEU A 24 -1.79 16.20 2.46
N ASN A 25 -2.16 17.27 3.15
CA ASN A 25 -2.29 18.59 2.52
C ASN A 25 -0.92 19.03 1.99
N PRO A 26 -0.75 19.38 0.71
CA PRO A 26 0.54 19.82 0.16
C PRO A 26 1.10 21.08 0.83
N TYR A 27 0.25 21.93 1.43
CA TYR A 27 0.70 23.11 2.18
C TYR A 27 1.05 22.81 3.65
N TYR A 28 0.64 21.63 4.15
CA TYR A 28 0.88 21.20 5.53
C TYR A 28 0.95 19.67 5.59
N GLN A 29 2.06 19.11 5.11
CA GLN A 29 2.33 17.67 5.09
C GLN A 29 2.82 17.18 6.45
N LEU A 30 1.93 17.20 7.43
CA LEU A 30 2.18 16.62 8.74
C LEU A 30 0.91 15.97 9.27
N GLU A 31 1.01 14.70 9.64
CA GLU A 31 -0.03 13.98 10.39
C GLU A 31 0.60 13.21 11.55
N GLN A 32 -0.11 13.14 12.67
CA GLN A 32 0.30 12.39 13.86
C GLN A 32 -0.84 11.52 14.34
N GLN A 33 -0.51 10.28 14.73
CA GLN A 33 -1.44 9.31 15.27
C GLN A 33 -0.85 8.74 16.55
N ALA A 34 -1.51 8.97 17.68
CA ALA A 34 -1.12 8.41 18.97
C ALA A 34 -1.78 7.03 19.13
N PHE A 35 -1.01 6.06 19.62
CA PHE A 35 -1.48 4.71 19.79
C PHE A 35 -0.87 4.06 21.04
N GLU A 36 -1.67 3.28 21.76
CA GLU A 36 -1.26 2.50 22.93
C GLU A 36 -1.37 1.01 22.60
N PHE A 37 -0.24 0.30 22.63
CA PHE A 37 -0.20 -1.14 22.41
C PHE A 37 -0.62 -1.88 23.67
N ASN A 38 -1.66 -2.70 23.52
CA ASN A 38 -2.05 -3.69 24.51
C ASN A 38 -2.01 -5.08 23.89
N ASP A 39 -0.85 -5.74 24.01
CA ASP A 39 -0.57 -7.04 23.39
C ASP A 39 -1.56 -8.14 23.82
N ALA A 40 -2.16 -8.02 25.01
CA ALA A 40 -3.09 -9.00 25.54
C ALA A 40 -4.41 -9.09 24.75
N ASN A 41 -4.68 -8.12 23.87
CA ASN A 41 -5.90 -8.06 23.08
C ASN A 41 -5.76 -8.71 21.68
N PHE A 42 -4.56 -9.17 21.31
CA PHE A 42 -4.29 -9.69 19.97
C PHE A 42 -4.33 -11.21 19.93
N THR A 43 -5.21 -11.74 19.09
CA THR A 43 -5.20 -13.15 18.67
C THR A 43 -4.13 -13.38 17.60
N GLN A 44 -3.84 -14.65 17.27
CA GLN A 44 -2.86 -15.01 16.24
C GLN A 44 -3.22 -14.51 14.84
N ASN A 45 -4.51 -14.28 14.59
CA ASN A 45 -5.02 -13.79 13.31
C ASN A 45 -5.06 -12.26 13.29
N GLU A 46 -4.91 -11.58 14.42
CA GLU A 46 -4.98 -10.12 14.43
C GLU A 46 -3.62 -9.48 14.19
N CYS A 47 -3.61 -8.47 13.34
CA CYS A 47 -2.44 -7.68 13.01
C CYS A 47 -2.72 -6.18 13.11
N PHE A 48 -1.64 -5.43 13.18
CA PHE A 48 -1.63 -4.00 12.88
C PHE A 48 -1.07 -3.79 11.49
N THR A 49 -1.66 -2.86 10.74
CA THR A 49 -1.08 -2.41 9.48
C THR A 49 -1.25 -0.92 9.28
N TYR A 50 -0.22 -0.32 8.70
CA TYR A 50 -0.22 1.03 8.17
C TYR A 50 0.78 1.12 7.02
N GLY A 51 0.72 2.21 6.28
CA GLY A 51 1.62 2.41 5.16
C GLY A 51 1.72 3.86 4.73
N ILE A 52 2.76 4.15 3.97
CA ILE A 52 3.05 5.47 3.44
C ILE A 52 3.38 5.37 1.95
N TRP A 53 2.64 6.11 1.14
CA TRP A 53 3.02 6.43 -0.22
C TRP A 53 3.78 7.75 -0.25
N SER A 54 4.89 7.77 -0.96
CA SER A 54 5.69 8.97 -1.19
C SER A 54 6.01 9.10 -2.68
N LYS A 55 5.83 10.30 -3.23
CA LYS A 55 6.28 10.66 -4.58
C LYS A 55 7.04 11.97 -4.49
N TYR A 56 8.34 11.91 -4.75
CA TYR A 56 9.20 13.09 -4.77
C TYR A 56 8.84 13.97 -5.96
N ASN A 57 8.58 15.25 -5.71
CA ASN A 57 8.31 16.23 -6.75
C ASN A 57 8.90 17.59 -6.34
N PRO A 58 10.09 17.96 -6.86
CA PRO A 58 10.81 19.14 -6.43
C PRO A 58 10.16 20.46 -6.91
N LEU A 59 9.31 20.39 -7.93
CA LEU A 59 8.57 21.55 -8.46
C LEU A 59 7.21 21.74 -7.80
N SER A 60 6.85 20.88 -6.85
CA SER A 60 5.61 21.03 -6.08
C SER A 60 5.66 22.28 -5.20
N ILE A 61 4.51 22.93 -5.01
CA ILE A 61 4.32 24.09 -4.12
C ILE A 61 4.32 23.71 -2.63
N THR A 62 5.06 22.66 -2.26
CA THR A 62 5.09 22.14 -0.89
C THR A 62 5.66 23.20 0.02
N SER A 63 4.84 23.69 0.95
CA SER A 63 5.29 24.69 1.93
C SER A 63 6.20 23.99 2.95
N GLN A 64 7.28 24.65 3.35
CA GLN A 64 8.15 24.13 4.42
C GLN A 64 7.32 23.86 5.67
N VAL A 65 7.29 22.60 6.10
CA VAL A 65 6.62 22.19 7.33
C VAL A 65 7.68 21.87 8.37
N GLY A 66 7.92 22.85 9.25
CA GLY A 66 8.90 22.75 10.31
C GLY A 66 10.00 23.82 10.23
N SER A 67 11.02 23.65 11.04
CA SER A 67 12.15 24.57 11.18
C SER A 67 13.26 24.37 10.14
N LEU A 68 13.36 23.17 9.56
CA LEU A 68 14.38 22.81 8.58
C LEU A 68 13.85 22.92 7.15
N GLY A 69 14.53 23.67 6.31
CA GLY A 69 14.31 23.77 4.87
C GLY A 69 15.02 22.65 4.09
N LEU A 70 14.77 22.58 2.78
CA LEU A 70 15.30 21.53 1.89
C LEU A 70 16.83 21.49 1.81
N LEU A 71 17.48 22.62 2.06
CA LEU A 71 18.94 22.75 1.99
C LEU A 71 19.62 22.53 3.34
N ASP A 72 18.86 22.31 4.41
CA ASP A 72 19.41 22.08 5.75
C ASP A 72 19.85 20.64 5.99
N SER A 73 19.42 19.69 5.14
CA SER A 73 19.81 18.28 5.18
C SER A 73 19.62 17.61 3.82
N ASN A 74 20.53 16.71 3.46
CA ASN A 74 20.41 15.84 2.28
C ASN A 74 19.47 14.66 2.52
N CYS A 75 18.87 14.57 3.70
CA CYS A 75 17.95 13.52 4.09
C CYS A 75 16.56 14.10 4.38
N PHE A 76 15.55 13.51 3.78
CA PHE A 76 14.16 13.92 3.85
C PHE A 76 13.36 12.97 4.73
N HIS A 77 12.70 13.53 5.74
CA HIS A 77 11.87 12.76 6.65
C HIS A 77 10.53 12.39 6.02
N LEU A 78 10.17 11.09 6.07
CA LEU A 78 8.89 10.58 5.59
C LEU A 78 8.01 10.10 6.73
N HIS A 79 8.56 9.28 7.63
CA HIS A 79 7.80 8.72 8.74
C HIS A 79 8.70 8.41 9.94
N ASN A 80 8.17 8.55 11.14
CA ASN A 80 8.84 8.09 12.34
C ASN A 80 7.86 7.62 13.44
N ILE A 81 8.37 6.82 14.36
CA ILE A 81 7.69 6.43 15.60
C ILE A 81 8.50 6.91 16.80
N MET A 82 7.85 7.61 17.72
CA MET A 82 8.44 8.05 18.99
C MET A 82 7.65 7.51 20.18
N GLY A 83 8.34 7.23 21.28
CA GLY A 83 7.68 7.01 22.56
C GLY A 83 6.96 8.28 23.02
N GLN A 84 5.68 8.18 23.39
CA GLN A 84 4.84 9.33 23.71
C GLN A 84 5.37 10.12 24.91
N SER A 85 5.89 9.43 25.94
CA SER A 85 6.41 10.04 27.16
C SER A 85 7.89 10.38 27.07
N SER A 86 8.70 9.45 26.55
CA SER A 86 10.16 9.57 26.43
C SER A 86 10.62 10.47 25.29
N GLN A 87 9.75 10.68 24.29
CA GLN A 87 10.07 11.30 23.00
C GLN A 87 11.27 10.63 22.31
N SER A 88 11.60 9.38 22.69
CA SER A 88 12.68 8.62 22.08
C SER A 88 12.25 8.09 20.73
N LEU A 89 13.06 8.34 19.70
CA LEU A 89 12.89 7.78 18.38
C LEU A 89 13.10 6.26 18.43
N ASN A 90 12.11 5.50 17.95
CA ASN A 90 12.13 4.03 17.89
C ASN A 90 12.17 3.50 16.45
N LEU A 91 11.55 4.20 15.50
CA LEU A 91 11.56 3.87 14.08
C LEU A 91 11.66 5.16 13.27
N ILE A 92 12.39 5.11 12.16
CA ILE A 92 12.41 6.17 11.15
C ILE A 92 12.44 5.58 9.74
N TYR A 93 11.72 6.22 8.84
CA TYR A 93 11.76 6.00 7.40
C TYR A 93 12.05 7.34 6.71
N TYR A 94 13.09 7.36 5.89
CA TYR A 94 13.61 8.58 5.28
C TYR A 94 14.36 8.28 3.98
N ASP A 95 14.47 9.30 3.14
CA ASP A 95 15.22 9.24 1.89
C ASP A 95 16.47 10.12 2.01
N CYS A 96 17.64 9.64 1.61
CA CYS A 96 18.86 10.46 1.55
C CYS A 96 19.46 10.48 0.15
N LEU A 97 19.91 11.67 -0.26
CA LEU A 97 20.78 11.82 -1.42
C LEU A 97 22.22 11.43 -1.04
N ASP A 98 22.76 10.42 -1.71
CA ASP A 98 24.17 10.05 -1.62
C ASP A 98 24.94 10.73 -2.76
N GLU A 99 25.61 11.83 -2.42
CA GLU A 99 26.36 12.67 -3.38
C GLU A 99 27.48 11.91 -4.11
N ASN A 100 28.08 10.89 -3.45
CA ASN A 100 29.21 10.16 -4.02
C ASN A 100 28.76 9.16 -5.08
N THR A 101 27.64 8.50 -4.83
CA THR A 101 27.10 7.46 -5.73
C THR A 101 26.04 7.99 -6.68
N GLN A 102 25.64 9.27 -6.54
CA GLN A 102 24.52 9.87 -7.28
C GLN A 102 23.28 8.97 -7.23
N SER A 103 22.99 8.45 -6.04
CA SER A 103 21.83 7.58 -5.80
C SER A 103 20.99 8.12 -4.66
N ILE A 104 19.71 7.75 -4.67
CA ILE A 104 18.83 7.98 -3.54
C ILE A 104 18.74 6.71 -2.72
N LYS A 105 18.97 6.84 -1.42
CA LYS A 105 18.86 5.74 -0.46
C LYS A 105 17.57 5.89 0.31
N LYS A 106 16.64 4.95 0.13
CA LYS A 106 15.47 4.80 1.01
C LYS A 106 15.87 3.95 2.19
N ILE A 107 15.74 4.49 3.39
CA ILE A 107 16.24 3.85 4.61
C ILE A 107 15.09 3.68 5.60
N LEU A 108 14.92 2.45 6.08
CA LEU A 108 14.06 2.11 7.21
C LEU A 108 14.97 1.62 8.35
N GLU A 109 14.98 2.32 9.48
CA GLU A 109 15.76 1.96 10.65
C GLU A 109 14.87 1.93 11.90
N PHE A 110 14.99 0.89 12.71
CA PHE A 110 14.23 0.75 13.94
C PHE A 110 14.94 -0.10 14.99
N ILE A 111 14.42 -0.05 16.22
CA ILE A 111 14.84 -0.91 17.34
C ILE A 111 13.64 -1.75 17.78
N ASN A 112 13.84 -3.05 18.00
CA ASN A 112 12.78 -3.91 18.52
C ASN A 112 12.66 -3.83 20.06
N GLU A 113 11.73 -4.59 20.61
CA GLU A 113 11.51 -4.71 22.06
C GLU A 113 12.73 -5.27 22.84
N ASP A 114 13.57 -6.05 22.17
CA ASP A 114 14.76 -6.73 22.73
C ASP A 114 16.05 -5.90 22.57
N GLU A 115 15.94 -4.63 22.18
CA GLU A 115 17.04 -3.71 21.93
C GLU A 115 17.94 -4.05 20.72
N GLU A 116 17.47 -4.94 19.84
CA GLU A 116 18.11 -5.23 18.57
C GLU A 116 17.76 -4.15 17.54
N VAL A 117 18.77 -3.70 16.81
CA VAL A 117 18.66 -2.60 15.84
C VAL A 117 18.67 -3.17 14.43
N PHE A 118 17.69 -2.75 13.64
CA PHE A 118 17.54 -3.15 12.26
C PHE A 118 17.65 -1.94 11.35
N LYS A 119 18.40 -2.08 10.27
CA LYS A 119 18.53 -1.08 9.21
C LYS A 119 18.39 -1.76 7.86
N PHE A 120 17.47 -1.24 7.06
CA PHE A 120 17.24 -1.67 5.68
C PHE A 120 17.40 -0.49 4.74
N GLU A 121 18.02 -0.75 3.59
CA GLU A 121 18.37 0.28 2.62
C GLU A 121 18.10 -0.24 1.21
N ILE A 122 17.46 0.61 0.40
CA ILE A 122 17.29 0.40 -1.05
C ILE A 122 17.95 1.56 -1.76
N SER A 123 18.90 1.27 -2.64
CA SER A 123 19.48 2.25 -3.54
C SER A 123 18.64 2.38 -4.81
N ILE A 124 18.32 3.62 -5.15
CA ILE A 124 17.52 3.99 -6.31
C ILE A 124 18.37 4.90 -7.19
N ASP A 125 18.33 4.65 -8.49
CA ASP A 125 18.91 5.56 -9.47
C ASP A 125 18.18 6.92 -9.41
N VAL A 126 18.92 8.03 -9.43
CA VAL A 126 18.33 9.38 -9.38
C VAL A 126 17.32 9.60 -10.53
N LEU A 127 17.53 8.97 -11.68
CA LEU A 127 16.61 9.03 -12.83
C LEU A 127 15.29 8.30 -12.57
N GLU A 128 15.25 7.35 -11.63
CA GLU A 128 14.06 6.59 -11.25
C GLU A 128 13.41 7.11 -9.96
N TYR A 129 13.89 8.21 -9.39
CA TYR A 129 13.37 8.72 -8.12
C TYR A 129 12.29 9.80 -8.28
N GLU A 130 12.45 10.69 -9.26
CA GLU A 130 11.55 11.83 -9.43
C GLU A 130 10.21 11.42 -10.06
N ASN A 131 9.10 11.93 -9.51
CA ASN A 131 7.74 11.70 -9.97
C ASN A 131 7.30 10.23 -10.01
N ILE A 132 7.99 9.36 -9.26
CA ILE A 132 7.68 7.94 -9.14
C ILE A 132 7.10 7.66 -7.75
N TRP A 133 6.05 6.84 -7.70
CA TRP A 133 5.40 6.46 -6.45
C TRP A 133 6.16 5.33 -5.78
N TYR A 134 6.44 5.51 -4.50
CA TYR A 134 6.93 4.47 -3.61
C TYR A 134 5.93 4.21 -2.52
N PHE A 135 5.80 2.95 -2.11
CA PHE A 135 4.93 2.54 -1.01
C PHE A 135 5.72 1.70 -0.01
N LEU A 136 5.73 2.11 1.25
CA LEU A 136 6.15 1.29 2.38
C LEU A 136 4.90 0.84 3.14
N GLN A 137 4.75 -0.46 3.35
CA GLN A 137 3.77 -1.03 4.27
C GLN A 137 4.47 -1.75 5.40
N ILE A 138 3.94 -1.57 6.62
CA ILE A 138 4.36 -2.29 7.81
C ILE A 138 3.16 -3.06 8.34
N VAL A 139 3.38 -4.35 8.64
CA VAL A 139 2.39 -5.27 9.19
C VAL A 139 2.99 -6.00 10.39
N GLU A 140 2.32 -5.92 11.53
CA GLU A 140 2.76 -6.52 12.78
C GLU A 140 1.70 -7.51 13.27
N TRP A 141 2.09 -8.75 13.58
CA TRP A 141 1.26 -9.75 14.25
C TRP A 141 1.82 -9.99 15.66
N PRO A 142 1.34 -9.25 16.67
CA PRO A 142 1.81 -9.41 18.04
C PRO A 142 1.62 -10.84 18.55
N GLY A 143 0.49 -11.49 18.21
CA GLY A 143 0.18 -12.85 18.63
C GLY A 143 1.07 -13.94 18.02
N LEU A 144 1.80 -13.62 16.95
CA LEU A 144 2.71 -14.54 16.26
C LEU A 144 4.18 -14.14 16.38
N PHE A 145 4.51 -13.04 17.08
CA PHE A 145 5.85 -12.48 17.10
C PHE A 145 6.41 -12.31 15.68
N LYS A 146 5.59 -11.73 14.78
CA LYS A 146 5.97 -11.52 13.39
C LYS A 146 5.83 -10.05 13.04
N LEU A 147 6.90 -9.48 12.50
CA LEU A 147 6.90 -8.21 11.77
C LEU A 147 7.15 -8.50 10.31
N GLU A 148 6.41 -7.84 9.44
CA GLU A 148 6.60 -7.86 8.00
C GLU A 148 6.56 -6.45 7.47
N PHE A 149 7.43 -6.16 6.52
CA PHE A 149 7.32 -4.93 5.76
C PHE A 149 7.69 -5.16 4.31
N VAL A 150 7.15 -4.30 3.46
CA VAL A 150 7.35 -4.36 2.02
C VAL A 150 7.50 -2.94 1.48
N ILE A 151 8.42 -2.79 0.52
CA ILE A 151 8.62 -1.55 -0.23
C ILE A 151 8.37 -1.83 -1.70
N PHE A 152 7.45 -1.08 -2.29
CA PHE A 152 7.18 -1.06 -3.72
C PHE A 152 7.68 0.23 -4.36
N GLN A 153 8.17 0.11 -5.60
CA GLN A 153 8.29 1.20 -6.57
C GLN A 153 7.23 0.95 -7.63
N GLU A 154 6.19 1.79 -7.66
CA GLU A 154 4.99 1.54 -8.43
C GLU A 154 4.48 0.12 -8.16
N ILE A 155 4.46 -0.73 -9.20
CA ILE A 155 4.00 -2.12 -9.15
C ILE A 155 5.11 -3.12 -8.81
N THR A 156 6.37 -2.65 -8.76
CA THR A 156 7.54 -3.51 -8.58
C THR A 156 7.92 -3.58 -7.11
N MET A 157 7.89 -4.79 -6.54
CA MET A 157 8.42 -5.03 -5.20
C MET A 157 9.94 -4.85 -5.19
N LYS A 158 10.43 -3.93 -4.37
CA LYS A 158 11.87 -3.66 -4.21
C LYS A 158 12.46 -4.31 -2.98
N MET A 159 11.65 -4.51 -1.94
CA MET A 159 12.08 -5.17 -0.71
C MET A 159 10.89 -5.82 -0.03
N HIS A 160 11.12 -6.98 0.56
CA HIS A 160 10.17 -7.71 1.38
C HIS A 160 10.94 -8.45 2.47
N GLU A 161 10.60 -8.17 3.72
CA GLU A 161 11.32 -8.70 4.87
C GLU A 161 10.32 -9.16 5.92
N ILE A 162 10.64 -10.30 6.54
CA ILE A 162 9.89 -10.88 7.64
C ILE A 162 10.87 -11.08 8.79
N LYS A 163 10.52 -10.56 9.97
CA LYS A 163 11.29 -10.73 11.20
C LYS A 163 10.45 -11.38 12.29
N GLN A 164 11.10 -12.23 13.07
CA GLN A 164 10.49 -12.87 14.23
C GLN A 164 10.71 -11.95 15.44
N MET A 165 9.77 -11.04 15.66
CA MET A 165 9.75 -10.06 16.74
C MET A 165 8.32 -9.60 16.99
N GLN A 166 8.04 -9.10 18.19
CA GLN A 166 6.73 -8.60 18.54
C GLN A 166 6.44 -7.26 17.88
N ARG A 167 7.39 -6.31 17.90
CA ARG A 167 7.16 -4.94 17.40
C ARG A 167 8.44 -4.19 17.02
N PRO A 168 8.39 -3.22 16.09
CA PRO A 168 9.55 -2.43 15.68
C PRO A 168 9.78 -1.20 16.58
N PHE A 169 9.50 -1.29 17.88
CA PHE A 169 9.71 -0.19 18.82
C PHE A 169 9.73 -0.68 20.28
N LYS A 170 10.43 0.04 21.17
CA LYS A 170 10.55 -0.34 22.58
C LYS A 170 9.38 0.14 23.45
N ASP A 171 8.81 1.30 23.13
CA ASP A 171 7.78 1.94 23.94
C ASP A 171 6.36 1.39 23.65
N LYS A 172 5.53 1.20 24.67
CA LYS A 172 4.12 0.76 24.47
C LYS A 172 3.20 1.88 23.99
N ASN A 173 3.45 3.09 24.48
CA ASN A 173 2.73 4.30 24.08
C ASN A 173 3.55 5.03 23.05
N ILE A 174 3.05 5.05 21.82
CA ILE A 174 3.79 5.61 20.69
C ILE A 174 3.01 6.70 19.98
N VAL A 175 3.75 7.53 19.26
CA VAL A 175 3.22 8.51 18.31
C VAL A 175 3.85 8.21 16.96
N LEU A 176 3.01 7.80 16.01
CA LEU A 176 3.37 7.74 14.60
C LEU A 176 3.28 9.15 14.05
N ARG A 177 4.32 9.59 13.35
CA ARG A 177 4.37 10.88 12.68
C ARG A 177 4.69 10.65 11.20
N PHE A 178 3.98 11.32 10.32
CA PHE A 178 4.17 11.28 8.87
C PHE A 178 4.44 12.69 8.36
N GLY A 179 5.51 12.87 7.58
CA GLY A 179 5.92 14.15 7.01
C GLY A 179 6.48 15.16 8.02
N GLY A 180 6.68 16.39 7.53
CA GLY A 180 7.38 17.48 8.21
C GLY A 180 8.88 17.21 8.43
N ASP A 181 9.58 18.18 9.01
CA ASP A 181 10.98 18.02 9.42
C ASP A 181 11.15 17.16 10.68
N LEU A 182 12.36 16.67 10.91
CA LEU A 182 12.71 16.00 12.15
C LEU A 182 14.10 16.44 12.61
N ILE A 183 14.17 16.91 13.87
CA ILE A 183 15.43 17.07 14.60
C ILE A 183 15.42 16.01 15.70
N VAL A 184 16.38 15.10 15.65
CA VAL A 184 16.48 14.03 16.65
C VAL A 184 16.89 14.63 17.98
N THR A 185 15.98 14.63 18.95
CA THR A 185 16.25 15.12 20.31
C THR A 185 16.65 13.99 21.25
N ASN A 186 16.02 12.83 21.10
CA ASN A 186 16.30 11.60 21.81
C ASN A 186 16.07 10.40 20.89
N SER A 187 16.90 9.36 20.99
CA SER A 187 16.82 8.17 20.12
C SER A 187 17.20 6.91 20.86
N ASN A 188 16.38 5.87 20.70
CA ASN A 188 16.75 4.51 21.09
C ASN A 188 17.56 3.82 19.99
N ILE A 189 17.52 4.32 18.76
CA ILE A 189 18.33 3.84 17.63
C ILE A 189 19.76 4.40 17.77
N PRO A 190 20.79 3.57 18.00
CA PRO A 190 22.14 4.03 18.35
C PRO A 190 22.83 4.88 17.29
N ASN A 191 22.53 4.65 16.00
CA ASN A 191 23.16 5.38 14.89
C ASN A 191 22.55 6.76 14.63
N LEU A 192 21.43 7.08 15.27
CA LEU A 192 20.72 8.35 15.12
C LEU A 192 21.02 9.27 16.31
N TYR A 193 22.13 9.99 16.20
CA TYR A 193 22.59 10.89 17.24
C TYR A 193 21.67 12.09 17.44
N THR A 194 21.71 12.66 18.65
CA THR A 194 21.06 13.93 18.95
C THR A 194 21.52 15.03 17.99
N ASN A 195 20.58 15.88 17.57
CA ASN A 195 20.72 16.91 16.54
C ASN A 195 20.93 16.41 15.11
N THR A 196 20.77 15.12 14.83
CA THR A 196 20.60 14.65 13.45
C THR A 196 19.37 15.33 12.85
N LYS A 197 19.52 15.87 11.64
CA LYS A 197 18.51 16.69 10.97
C LYS A 197 17.99 15.98 9.73
N PHE A 198 16.67 15.97 9.60
CA PHE A 198 15.97 15.55 8.39
C PHE A 198 15.08 16.69 7.93
N ALA A 199 15.29 17.13 6.70
CA ALA A 199 14.46 18.15 6.08
C ALA A 199 13.06 17.61 5.80
N TYR A 200 12.10 18.50 5.59
CA TYR A 200 10.78 18.10 5.11
C TYR A 200 10.90 17.47 3.72
N PHE A 201 10.06 16.48 3.42
CA PHE A 201 10.03 15.84 2.11
C PHE A 201 9.34 16.72 1.06
N PRO A 202 10.00 17.09 -0.06
CA PRO A 202 9.37 17.84 -1.14
C PRO A 202 8.64 16.92 -2.11
N GLY A 203 7.31 16.91 -2.05
CA GLY A 203 6.50 16.09 -2.95
C GLY A 203 5.12 15.80 -2.41
N PHE A 204 4.64 14.57 -2.59
CA PHE A 204 3.35 14.11 -2.11
C PHE A 204 3.52 12.96 -1.13
N ILE A 205 2.75 13.02 -0.03
CA ILE A 205 2.61 11.95 0.93
C ILE A 205 1.14 11.55 1.02
N MET A 206 0.87 10.26 0.91
CA MET A 206 -0.41 9.66 1.25
C MET A 206 -0.17 8.59 2.29
N ILE A 207 -1.10 8.46 3.24
CA ILE A 207 -0.96 7.48 4.31
C ILE A 207 -2.13 6.51 4.26
N GLN A 208 -1.83 5.24 4.48
CA GLN A 208 -2.79 4.26 4.96
C GLN A 208 -2.81 4.40 6.47
N LYS A 209 -3.95 4.83 7.02
CA LYS A 209 -4.07 5.01 8.48
C LYS A 209 -3.87 3.70 9.22
N LEU A 210 -3.31 3.80 10.41
CA LEU A 210 -3.12 2.64 11.27
C LEU A 210 -4.47 2.00 11.58
N SER A 211 -4.55 0.69 11.34
CA SER A 211 -5.74 -0.10 11.58
C SER A 211 -5.38 -1.46 12.16
N THR A 212 -6.25 -1.97 13.03
CA THR A 212 -6.23 -3.35 13.50
C THR A 212 -7.10 -4.19 12.57
N GLN A 213 -6.60 -5.35 12.17
CA GLN A 213 -7.21 -6.20 11.16
C GLN A 213 -7.12 -7.67 11.60
N SER A 214 -8.14 -8.49 11.32
CA SER A 214 -8.15 -9.93 11.63
C SER A 214 -7.93 -10.75 10.36
N LEU A 215 -6.68 -11.09 10.07
CA LEU A 215 -6.24 -11.91 8.93
C LEU A 215 -6.42 -13.39 9.25
N GLU A 216 -7.32 -14.08 8.55
CA GLU A 216 -7.35 -15.54 8.60
C GLU A 216 -6.13 -16.07 7.82
N LEU A 217 -5.24 -16.75 8.53
CA LEU A 217 -3.98 -17.27 7.98
C LEU A 217 -4.20 -18.53 7.12
N ASP A 218 -5.32 -19.23 7.32
CA ASP A 218 -5.73 -20.44 6.61
C ASP A 218 -7.05 -20.18 5.86
N VAL A 219 -6.97 -19.50 4.71
CA VAL A 219 -8.08 -19.52 3.76
C VAL A 219 -7.94 -20.82 2.96
N ASP A 220 -8.79 -21.80 3.24
CA ASP A 220 -8.97 -22.97 2.38
C ASP A 220 -9.57 -22.50 1.06
N PHE A 221 -8.69 -22.16 0.12
CA PHE A 221 -9.04 -21.63 -1.18
C PHE A 221 -9.94 -22.59 -1.95
N ASP A 222 -9.70 -23.90 -1.81
CA ASP A 222 -10.51 -24.92 -2.45
C ASP A 222 -11.93 -24.91 -1.86
N SER A 223 -12.08 -24.72 -0.55
CA SER A 223 -13.38 -24.60 0.11
C SER A 223 -14.09 -23.28 -0.20
N PHE A 224 -13.37 -22.17 -0.30
CA PHE A 224 -13.94 -20.86 -0.71
C PHE A 224 -14.42 -20.90 -2.16
N VAL A 225 -13.61 -21.45 -3.08
CA VAL A 225 -13.99 -21.64 -4.48
C VAL A 225 -15.13 -22.65 -4.58
N GLN A 226 -15.08 -23.78 -3.88
CA GLN A 226 -16.19 -24.75 -3.89
C GLN A 226 -17.47 -24.15 -3.34
N SER A 227 -17.44 -23.40 -2.25
CA SER A 227 -18.66 -22.79 -1.69
C SER A 227 -19.23 -21.70 -2.60
N THR A 228 -18.38 -20.80 -3.11
CA THR A 228 -18.77 -19.70 -3.99
C THR A 228 -19.26 -20.18 -5.35
N TYR A 229 -18.67 -21.27 -5.86
CA TYR A 229 -18.94 -21.78 -7.20
C TYR A 229 -19.67 -23.13 -7.24
N SER A 230 -20.12 -23.66 -6.09
CA SER A 230 -20.86 -24.93 -5.99
C SER A 230 -22.09 -24.94 -6.90
N ASP A 231 -22.78 -23.81 -6.99
CA ASP A 231 -23.97 -23.61 -7.82
C ASP A 231 -23.65 -23.64 -9.33
N TYR A 232 -22.40 -23.39 -9.74
CA TYR A 232 -21.94 -23.53 -11.14
C TYR A 232 -21.34 -24.92 -11.43
N GLY A 233 -21.10 -25.74 -10.39
CA GLY A 233 -20.58 -27.10 -10.54
C GLY A 233 -21.61 -28.09 -11.10
N TYR A 234 -22.89 -27.74 -11.05
CA TYR A 234 -23.99 -28.51 -11.64
C TYR A 234 -24.43 -27.88 -12.96
N CYS A 235 -23.97 -28.45 -14.06
CA CYS A 235 -24.43 -28.10 -15.40
C CYS A 235 -25.51 -29.12 -15.84
N GLU A 236 -26.77 -28.69 -15.88
CA GLU A 236 -27.86 -29.46 -16.48
C GLU A 236 -27.86 -29.21 -18.00
N CYS A 237 -27.07 -29.98 -18.74
CA CYS A 237 -27.09 -29.94 -20.20
C CYS A 237 -28.42 -30.51 -20.73
N GLU A 238 -29.30 -29.65 -21.26
CA GLU A 238 -30.46 -30.11 -22.04
C GLU A 238 -30.06 -30.32 -23.51
N LEU A 239 -30.48 -31.45 -24.08
CA LEU A 239 -30.32 -31.72 -25.51
C LEU A 239 -31.32 -30.85 -26.29
N ASN A 240 -30.86 -30.26 -27.40
CA ASN A 240 -31.73 -29.48 -28.27
C ASN A 240 -32.63 -30.43 -29.08
N GLU A 241 -33.90 -30.58 -28.66
CA GLU A 241 -34.87 -31.47 -29.33
C GLU A 241 -35.61 -30.80 -30.50
N GLU A 242 -35.55 -29.46 -30.62
CA GLU A 242 -36.19 -28.73 -31.73
C GLU A 242 -35.19 -28.43 -32.86
N VAL A 243 -35.22 -29.28 -33.90
CA VAL A 243 -34.47 -29.09 -35.14
C VAL A 243 -35.26 -28.16 -36.06
N ASN A 244 -34.85 -26.90 -36.18
CA ASN A 244 -35.57 -25.89 -36.98
C ASN A 244 -34.67 -25.08 -37.93
N LEU A 245 -33.51 -25.61 -38.31
CA LEU A 245 -32.69 -25.04 -39.37
C LEU A 245 -32.84 -25.86 -40.66
N PRO A 246 -33.33 -25.29 -41.77
CA PRO A 246 -33.62 -26.04 -43.00
C PRO A 246 -32.38 -26.34 -43.86
N ASP A 247 -31.16 -26.17 -43.33
CA ASP A 247 -29.90 -26.32 -44.07
C ASP A 247 -29.09 -27.54 -43.59
N VAL A 248 -29.04 -28.58 -44.42
CA VAL A 248 -28.43 -29.90 -44.16
C VAL A 248 -26.93 -29.79 -43.81
N SER A 249 -26.27 -28.69 -44.19
CA SER A 249 -24.84 -28.47 -43.89
C SER A 249 -24.59 -28.00 -42.45
N LEU A 250 -25.64 -27.61 -41.72
CA LEU A 250 -25.59 -27.15 -40.33
C LEU A 250 -26.27 -28.12 -39.33
N ASP A 251 -26.93 -29.19 -39.81
CA ASP A 251 -27.59 -30.22 -38.98
C ASP A 251 -26.68 -30.87 -37.92
N TRP A 252 -25.38 -30.91 -38.18
CA TRP A 252 -24.41 -31.47 -37.23
C TRP A 252 -24.11 -30.52 -36.07
N LEU A 253 -24.30 -29.20 -36.25
CA LEU A 253 -24.14 -28.19 -35.20
C LEU A 253 -25.35 -28.19 -34.25
N ASP A 254 -26.55 -28.47 -34.74
CA ASP A 254 -27.76 -28.58 -33.92
C ASP A 254 -27.78 -29.81 -33.00
N LYS A 255 -26.97 -30.84 -33.33
CA LYS A 255 -26.76 -32.01 -32.47
C LYS A 255 -25.68 -31.81 -31.40
N GLN A 256 -25.04 -30.64 -31.34
CA GLN A 256 -24.15 -30.30 -30.25
C GLN A 256 -24.92 -29.56 -29.16
N ILE A 257 -24.61 -29.89 -27.90
CA ILE A 257 -25.17 -29.25 -26.71
C ILE A 257 -25.02 -27.74 -26.87
N TYR A 258 -26.13 -26.99 -26.96
CA TYR A 258 -26.09 -25.53 -26.99
C TYR A 258 -25.74 -25.02 -25.59
N ILE A 259 -24.45 -24.78 -25.38
CA ILE A 259 -23.92 -24.21 -24.14
C ILE A 259 -24.50 -22.79 -23.91
N SER A 260 -24.80 -22.06 -24.98
CA SER A 260 -25.22 -20.65 -24.94
C SER A 260 -26.63 -20.39 -24.41
N LYS A 261 -27.45 -21.43 -24.19
CA LYS A 261 -28.76 -21.28 -23.52
C LYS A 261 -28.69 -21.54 -22.01
N ASN A 262 -27.54 -21.97 -21.49
CA ASN A 262 -27.40 -22.32 -20.10
C ASN A 262 -26.29 -21.48 -19.47
N THR A 263 -26.69 -20.42 -18.77
CA THR A 263 -25.78 -19.43 -18.14
C THR A 263 -24.71 -20.05 -17.24
N ASN A 264 -24.95 -21.27 -16.74
CA ASN A 264 -24.04 -21.97 -15.82
C ASN A 264 -23.06 -22.92 -16.52
N CYS A 265 -23.23 -23.19 -17.82
CA CYS A 265 -22.40 -24.15 -18.57
C CYS A 265 -21.40 -23.46 -19.51
N GLU A 266 -21.45 -22.14 -19.62
CA GLU A 266 -20.59 -21.38 -20.51
C GLU A 266 -19.13 -21.51 -20.08
N SER A 267 -18.38 -22.35 -20.80
CA SER A 267 -16.95 -22.59 -20.54
C SER A 267 -16.13 -21.31 -20.62
N PHE A 268 -16.63 -20.27 -21.29
CA PHE A 268 -16.00 -18.96 -21.34
C PHE A 268 -16.13 -18.19 -20.01
N ILE A 269 -17.22 -18.36 -19.25
CA ILE A 269 -17.37 -17.79 -17.91
C ILE A 269 -16.52 -18.59 -16.92
N LEU A 270 -16.57 -19.92 -16.95
CA LEU A 270 -15.79 -20.76 -16.04
C LEU A 270 -14.29 -20.71 -16.31
N SER A 271 -13.85 -20.71 -17.57
CA SER A 271 -12.43 -20.56 -17.93
C SER A 271 -11.98 -19.10 -17.87
N GLY A 272 -12.87 -18.14 -18.18
CA GLY A 272 -12.62 -16.72 -18.01
C GLY A 272 -12.36 -16.39 -16.55
N ASP A 273 -13.25 -16.77 -15.64
CA ASP A 273 -13.09 -16.54 -14.20
C ASP A 273 -12.00 -17.42 -13.58
N TYR A 274 -11.79 -18.66 -14.03
CA TYR A 274 -10.66 -19.47 -13.55
C TYR A 274 -9.32 -18.92 -14.07
N ILE A 275 -9.25 -18.30 -15.25
CA ILE A 275 -8.07 -17.61 -15.77
C ILE A 275 -7.91 -16.23 -15.12
N ILE A 276 -8.98 -15.54 -14.75
CA ILE A 276 -8.96 -14.30 -13.94
C ILE A 276 -8.50 -14.61 -12.51
N ASN A 277 -8.98 -15.71 -11.92
CA ASN A 277 -8.63 -16.16 -10.57
C ASN A 277 -7.25 -16.84 -10.50
N ARG A 278 -6.80 -17.53 -11.55
CA ARG A 278 -5.40 -17.98 -11.70
C ARG A 278 -4.49 -16.82 -12.12
N GLY A 279 -5.07 -15.81 -12.77
CA GLY A 279 -4.50 -14.51 -13.10
C GLY A 279 -4.43 -13.55 -11.92
N PHE A 280 -4.65 -14.01 -10.68
CA PHE A 280 -4.46 -13.17 -9.49
C PHE A 280 -3.04 -12.63 -9.34
N TYR A 281 -2.03 -13.37 -9.85
CA TYR A 281 -0.65 -12.86 -9.96
C TYR A 281 -0.51 -11.68 -10.94
N LEU A 282 -1.35 -11.61 -11.99
CA LEU A 282 -1.43 -10.50 -12.96
C LEU A 282 -2.38 -9.39 -12.50
N LEU A 283 -3.36 -9.72 -11.64
CA LEU A 283 -4.29 -8.80 -11.02
C LEU A 283 -3.56 -7.84 -10.07
N ILE A 284 -2.46 -8.27 -9.46
CA ILE A 284 -1.52 -7.40 -8.71
C ILE A 284 -0.90 -6.32 -9.61
N TYR A 285 -0.47 -6.70 -10.81
CA TYR A 285 0.09 -5.79 -11.82
C TYR A 285 -0.96 -4.79 -12.31
N ASN A 286 -2.18 -5.26 -12.58
CA ASN A 286 -3.29 -4.41 -13.01
C ASN A 286 -3.92 -3.60 -11.87
N PHE A 287 -3.81 -4.02 -10.61
CA PHE A 287 -4.42 -3.35 -9.46
C PHE A 287 -3.55 -2.23 -8.91
N ILE A 288 -2.22 -2.42 -8.83
CA ILE A 288 -1.32 -1.29 -8.56
C ILE A 288 -1.34 -0.34 -9.78
N SER A 289 -1.46 -0.86 -11.02
CA SER A 289 -1.72 -0.02 -12.20
C SER A 289 -3.02 0.77 -12.08
N GLN A 290 -4.14 0.17 -11.66
CA GLN A 290 -5.43 0.87 -11.44
C GLN A 290 -5.38 1.84 -10.26
N LEU A 291 -4.64 1.53 -9.19
CA LEU A 291 -4.39 2.45 -8.07
C LEU A 291 -3.59 3.66 -8.55
N LEU A 292 -2.49 3.42 -9.27
CA LEU A 292 -1.69 4.47 -9.87
C LEU A 292 -2.52 5.28 -10.86
N GLU A 293 -3.35 4.63 -11.70
CA GLU A 293 -4.25 5.26 -12.66
C GLU A 293 -5.33 6.11 -11.96
N LEU A 294 -5.88 5.66 -10.83
CA LEU A 294 -6.79 6.44 -9.98
C LEU A 294 -6.09 7.62 -9.29
N ILE A 295 -4.86 7.42 -8.81
CA ILE A 295 -4.01 8.48 -8.25
C ILE A 295 -3.68 9.52 -9.33
N PHE A 296 -3.33 9.07 -10.54
CA PHE A 296 -3.08 9.91 -11.72
C PHE A 296 -4.35 10.63 -12.18
N GLN A 297 -5.52 9.98 -12.17
CA GLN A 297 -6.80 10.63 -12.46
C GLN A 297 -7.15 11.68 -11.41
N GLN A 298 -6.88 11.44 -10.12
CA GLN A 298 -7.05 12.47 -9.09
C GLN A 298 -6.07 13.63 -9.27
N GLU A 299 -4.81 13.38 -9.61
CA GLU A 299 -3.85 14.44 -9.95
C GLU A 299 -4.36 15.26 -11.15
N LEU A 300 -4.81 14.61 -12.22
CA LEU A 300 -5.40 15.26 -13.41
C LEU A 300 -6.63 16.10 -13.06
N ILE A 301 -7.55 15.59 -12.25
CA ILE A 301 -8.74 16.31 -11.80
C ILE A 301 -8.35 17.50 -10.92
N SER A 302 -7.38 17.33 -10.02
CA SER A 302 -6.89 18.43 -9.16
C SER A 302 -6.22 19.53 -9.98
N PHE A 303 -5.39 19.15 -10.97
CA PHE A 303 -4.71 20.06 -11.90
C PHE A 303 -5.71 20.80 -12.81
N SER A 304 -6.73 20.10 -13.33
CA SER A 304 -7.79 20.72 -14.13
C SER A 304 -8.59 21.75 -13.32
N ASN A 305 -8.90 21.45 -12.06
CA ASN A 305 -9.61 22.38 -11.17
C ASN A 305 -8.74 23.58 -10.78
N GLU A 306 -7.43 23.39 -10.62
CA GLU A 306 -6.48 24.48 -10.35
C GLU A 306 -6.34 25.42 -11.55
N LEU A 307 -6.24 24.86 -12.77
CA LEU A 307 -6.25 25.63 -14.02
C LEU A 307 -7.56 26.39 -14.24
N LEU A 308 -8.72 25.77 -13.96
CA LEU A 308 -10.02 26.44 -14.01
C LEU A 308 -10.08 27.60 -13.00
N ASN A 309 -9.60 27.41 -11.77
CA ASN A 309 -9.57 28.47 -10.77
C ASN A 309 -8.63 29.63 -11.13
N ILE A 310 -7.49 29.34 -11.77
CA ILE A 310 -6.58 30.37 -12.29
C ILE A 310 -7.27 31.15 -13.43
N TYR A 311 -7.97 30.46 -14.34
CA TYR A 311 -8.72 31.08 -15.43
C TYR A 311 -9.85 32.00 -14.91
N TRP A 312 -10.61 31.56 -13.91
CA TRP A 312 -11.68 32.36 -13.30
C TRP A 312 -11.16 33.56 -12.48
N ARG A 313 -9.94 33.49 -11.94
CA ARG A 313 -9.29 34.63 -11.27
C ARG A 313 -8.70 35.65 -12.23
N GLN A 314 -8.50 35.31 -13.50
CA GLN A 314 -8.07 36.26 -14.53
C GLN A 314 -9.24 37.00 -15.19
N GLN A 315 -10.48 36.55 -14.96
CA GLN A 315 -11.71 37.15 -15.51
C GLN A 315 -12.50 38.00 -14.50
N ASN A 316 -12.07 38.05 -13.23
CA ASN A 316 -12.61 38.93 -12.18
C ASN A 316 -11.50 39.85 -11.65
#